data_AF-A0A2J4QPX1-F1
#
_entry.id   AF-A0A2J4QPX1-F1
#
_cell.length_a   1.000
_cell.length_b   1.000
_cell.length_c   1.000
_cell.angle_alpha   90.00
_cell.angle_beta   90.00
_cell.angle_gamma   90.00
#
_symmetry.space_group_name_H-M   'P 1'
#
loop_
_entity.id
_entity.type
_entity.pdbx_description
1 polymer ?
#
loop_
_entity_poly.entity_id
_entity_poly.type
_entity_poly.pdbx_seq_one_letter_code
_entity_poly.pdbx_strand_id
1 'polypeptide(L)'
;MTITVFCILLFAALLHASWNAIVKASGDKMYAAVGVSGSASLIALVLLPFAPQPTLASVPFLAVSCALQVVYTVLVAKTYQVSDMSQTYPLMRGTAPLLVAIISVAFLGDTLSPLAWLGIGVICLAILAMAFNGRASSSQGIVLALTNACFIAGYTLVDGTGVRLSETALGYTLWTFFMNGFCLLGWAMIARRPQVRSSLRQNWKK
;
A
#
# COMPACT_ATOMS: atom_id res chain seq x y z
N MET A 1 21.37 9.38 -10.22
CA MET A 1 19.94 9.71 -10.26
C MET A 1 19.79 11.12 -10.82
N THR A 2 18.89 11.36 -11.78
CA THR A 2 18.69 12.71 -12.32
C THR A 2 17.91 13.57 -11.32
N ILE A 3 18.08 14.90 -11.37
CA ILE A 3 17.36 15.83 -10.48
C ILE A 3 15.84 15.71 -10.65
N THR A 4 15.37 15.44 -11.87
CA THR A 4 13.96 15.22 -12.17
C THR A 4 13.40 14.02 -11.41
N VAL A 5 14.11 12.88 -11.44
CA VAL A 5 13.69 11.68 -10.69
C VAL A 5 13.71 11.94 -9.19
N PHE A 6 14.72 12.67 -8.69
CA PHE A 6 14.76 13.07 -7.29
C PHE A 6 13.54 13.92 -6.88
N CYS A 7 13.20 14.95 -7.65
CA CYS A 7 12.03 15.79 -7.40
C CYS A 7 10.72 14.99 -7.45
N ILE A 8 10.57 14.07 -8.41
CA ILE A 8 9.40 13.19 -8.51
C ILE A 8 9.28 12.31 -7.26
N LEU A 9 10.38 11.73 -6.77
CA LEU A 9 10.39 10.91 -5.56
C LEU A 9 10.01 11.73 -4.31
N LEU A 10 10.53 12.96 -4.18
CA LEU A 10 10.14 13.84 -3.08
C LEU A 10 8.66 14.24 -3.15
N PHE A 11 8.15 14.52 -4.35
CA PHE A 11 6.74 14.83 -4.55
C PHE A 11 5.85 13.62 -4.22
N ALA A 12 6.25 12.41 -4.64
CA ALA A 12 5.57 11.18 -4.26
C ALA A 12 5.58 10.97 -2.73
N ALA A 13 6.70 11.26 -2.05
CA ALA A 13 6.79 11.18 -0.60
C ALA A 13 5.87 12.21 0.10
N LEU A 14 5.79 13.42 -0.44
CA LEU A 14 4.86 14.46 0.03
C LEU A 14 3.41 14.01 -0.11
N LEU A 15 2.99 13.56 -1.30
CA LEU A 15 1.64 13.02 -1.53
C LEU A 15 1.34 11.86 -0.59
N HIS A 16 2.32 10.98 -0.39
CA HIS A 16 2.20 9.86 0.53
C HIS A 16 1.96 10.31 1.98
N ALA A 17 2.72 11.30 2.45
CA ALA A 17 2.53 11.89 3.78
C ALA A 17 1.17 12.59 3.91
N SER A 18 0.76 13.35 2.88
CA SER A 18 -0.51 14.10 2.87
C SER A 18 -1.72 13.18 2.98
N TRP A 19 -1.80 12.09 2.19
CA TRP A 19 -2.96 11.21 2.28
C TRP A 19 -3.02 10.47 3.62
N ASN A 20 -1.87 10.06 4.17
CA ASN A 20 -1.82 9.45 5.50
C ASN A 20 -2.27 10.45 6.59
N ALA A 21 -1.89 11.72 6.47
CA ALA A 21 -2.35 12.76 7.38
C ALA A 21 -3.87 12.97 7.30
N ILE A 22 -4.44 13.00 6.09
CA ILE A 22 -5.90 13.10 5.86
C ILE A 22 -6.63 11.92 6.52
N VAL A 23 -6.16 10.69 6.28
CA VAL A 23 -6.77 9.47 6.86
C VAL A 23 -6.66 9.49 8.39
N LYS A 24 -5.51 9.90 8.94
CA LYS A 24 -5.28 9.95 10.39
C LYS A 24 -6.14 11.02 11.09
N ALA A 25 -6.39 12.15 10.43
CA ALA A 25 -7.20 13.25 10.97
C ALA A 25 -8.71 12.99 10.87
N SER A 26 -9.15 12.03 10.05
CA SER A 26 -10.56 11.70 9.88
C SER A 26 -11.16 10.95 11.06
N GLY A 27 -12.43 11.27 11.39
CA GLY A 27 -13.22 10.55 12.40
C GLY A 27 -13.54 9.10 12.01
N ASP A 28 -13.78 8.84 10.71
CA ASP A 28 -13.82 7.48 10.16
C ASP A 28 -12.67 7.31 9.16
N LYS A 29 -11.60 6.68 9.64
CA LYS A 29 -10.37 6.41 8.89
C LYS A 29 -10.64 5.56 7.65
N MET A 30 -11.63 4.67 7.70
CA MET A 30 -11.94 3.78 6.59
C MET A 30 -12.69 4.52 5.49
N TYR A 31 -13.63 5.42 5.82
CA TYR A 31 -14.23 6.31 4.81
C TYR A 31 -13.21 7.24 4.17
N ALA A 32 -12.30 7.82 4.96
CA ALA A 32 -11.24 8.66 4.40
C ALA A 32 -10.31 7.86 3.47
N ALA A 33 -9.91 6.64 3.85
CA ALA A 33 -9.08 5.79 3.01
C ALA A 33 -9.81 5.40 1.70
N VAL A 34 -11.08 5.00 1.78
CA VAL A 34 -11.90 4.69 0.60
C VAL A 34 -12.09 5.93 -0.28
N GLY A 35 -12.30 7.12 0.30
CA GLY A 35 -12.45 8.37 -0.44
C GLY A 35 -11.18 8.78 -1.18
N VAL A 36 -10.01 8.67 -0.53
CA VAL A 36 -8.71 8.91 -1.16
C VAL A 36 -8.46 7.93 -2.31
N SER A 37 -8.60 6.62 -2.07
CA SER A 37 -8.37 5.60 -3.10
C SER A 37 -9.39 5.68 -4.23
N GLY A 38 -10.66 5.98 -3.92
CA GLY A 38 -11.71 6.19 -4.93
C GLY A 38 -11.43 7.41 -5.80
N SER A 39 -10.98 8.52 -5.20
CA SER A 39 -10.57 9.71 -5.96
C SER A 39 -9.37 9.42 -6.87
N ALA A 40 -8.36 8.71 -6.36
CA ALA A 40 -7.21 8.28 -7.16
C ALA A 40 -7.63 7.37 -8.33
N SER A 41 -8.58 6.45 -8.09
CA SER A 41 -9.15 5.58 -9.13
C SER A 41 -9.95 6.35 -10.18
N LEU A 42 -10.69 7.39 -9.80
CA LEU A 42 -11.43 8.23 -10.75
C LEU A 42 -10.46 9.05 -11.61
N ILE A 43 -9.44 9.64 -10.99
CA ILE A 43 -8.36 10.34 -11.72
C ILE A 43 -7.68 9.36 -12.69
N ALA A 44 -7.38 8.15 -12.24
CA ALA A 44 -6.78 7.13 -13.09
C ALA A 44 -7.69 6.77 -14.28
N LEU A 45 -8.99 6.59 -14.04
CA LEU A 45 -9.97 6.30 -15.09
C LEU A 45 -10.04 7.40 -16.16
N VAL A 46 -9.99 8.67 -15.75
CA VAL A 46 -10.00 9.82 -16.68
C VAL A 46 -8.70 9.90 -17.48
N LEU A 47 -7.56 9.57 -16.88
CA LEU A 47 -6.25 9.64 -17.53
C LEU A 47 -5.91 8.41 -18.38
N LEU A 48 -6.52 7.25 -18.10
CA LEU A 48 -6.23 5.98 -18.78
C LEU A 48 -6.29 6.05 -20.32
N PRO A 49 -7.29 6.71 -20.96
CA PRO A 49 -7.35 6.84 -22.41
C PRO A 49 -6.18 7.63 -23.02
N PHE A 50 -5.53 8.48 -22.23
CA PHE A 50 -4.43 9.34 -22.66
C PHE A 50 -3.05 8.74 -22.35
N ALA A 51 -3.00 7.58 -21.69
CA ALA A 51 -1.76 6.91 -21.35
C ALA A 51 -1.47 5.73 -22.30
N PRO A 52 -0.18 5.44 -22.57
CA PRO A 52 0.19 4.23 -23.30
C PRO A 52 -0.31 3.01 -22.53
N GLN A 53 -0.92 2.06 -23.22
CA GLN A 53 -1.46 0.86 -22.59
C GLN A 53 -0.33 -0.12 -22.26
N PRO A 54 -0.36 -0.75 -21.07
CA PRO A 54 0.66 -1.71 -20.68
C PRO A 54 0.58 -2.95 -21.56
N THR A 55 1.75 -3.55 -21.85
CA THR A 55 1.80 -4.81 -22.60
C THR A 55 1.02 -5.91 -21.90
N LEU A 56 0.44 -6.84 -22.68
CA LEU A 56 -0.29 -7.99 -22.14
C LEU A 56 0.58 -8.88 -21.23
N ALA A 57 1.90 -8.88 -21.42
CA ALA A 57 2.84 -9.60 -20.56
C ALA A 57 2.82 -9.11 -19.10
N SER A 58 2.43 -7.86 -18.85
CA SER A 58 2.35 -7.27 -17.51
C SER A 58 1.00 -7.48 -16.81
N VAL A 59 -0.04 -7.93 -17.53
CA VAL A 59 -1.40 -8.13 -17.00
C VAL A 59 -1.46 -9.15 -15.85
N PRO A 60 -0.76 -10.31 -15.89
CA PRO A 60 -0.73 -11.23 -14.76
C PRO A 60 -0.18 -10.58 -13.49
N PHE A 61 0.81 -9.68 -13.63
CA PHE A 61 1.39 -8.94 -12.49
C PHE A 61 0.38 -7.95 -11.90
N LEU A 62 -0.39 -7.25 -12.73
CA LEU A 62 -1.49 -6.39 -12.25
C LEU A 62 -2.52 -7.17 -11.45
N ALA A 63 -2.92 -8.35 -11.93
CA ALA A 63 -3.91 -9.20 -11.26
C ALA A 63 -3.39 -9.71 -9.91
N VAL A 64 -2.16 -10.24 -9.88
CA VAL A 64 -1.50 -10.68 -8.64
C VAL A 64 -1.34 -9.51 -7.67
N SER A 65 -0.95 -8.34 -8.16
CA SER A 65 -0.81 -7.15 -7.33
C SER A 65 -2.15 -6.71 -6.71
N CYS A 66 -3.26 -6.67 -7.46
CA CYS A 66 -4.57 -6.35 -6.83
C CYS A 66 -4.94 -7.38 -5.75
N ALA A 67 -4.73 -8.67 -6.02
CA ALA A 67 -5.03 -9.73 -5.06
C ALA A 67 -4.24 -9.55 -3.75
N LEU A 68 -2.93 -9.30 -3.86
CA LEU A 68 -2.07 -9.03 -2.72
C LEU A 68 -2.49 -7.76 -1.97
N GLN A 69 -2.88 -6.70 -2.69
CA GLN A 69 -3.33 -5.44 -2.11
C GLN A 69 -4.67 -5.55 -1.38
N VAL A 70 -5.58 -6.41 -1.83
CA VAL A 70 -6.82 -6.72 -1.08
C VAL A 70 -6.49 -7.40 0.24
N VAL A 71 -5.64 -8.43 0.24
CA VAL A 71 -5.25 -9.13 1.47
C VAL A 71 -4.50 -8.20 2.42
N TYR A 72 -3.59 -7.37 1.89
CA TYR A 72 -2.92 -6.30 2.62
C TYR A 72 -3.94 -5.39 3.34
N THR A 73 -4.97 -4.92 2.64
CA THR A 73 -5.95 -4.01 3.23
C THR A 73 -6.72 -4.66 4.38
N VAL A 74 -7.07 -5.94 4.24
CA VAL A 74 -7.72 -6.71 5.31
C VAL A 74 -6.80 -6.90 6.51
N LEU A 75 -5.53 -7.25 6.28
CA LEU A 75 -4.55 -7.45 7.35
C LEU A 75 -4.26 -6.15 8.10
N VAL A 76 -4.16 -5.01 7.42
CA VAL A 76 -4.04 -3.69 8.04
C VAL A 76 -5.23 -3.42 8.97
N ALA A 77 -6.46 -3.60 8.47
CA ALA A 77 -7.66 -3.38 9.26
C ALA A 77 -7.72 -4.28 10.50
N LYS A 78 -7.33 -5.55 10.37
CA LYS A 78 -7.26 -6.49 11.50
C LYS A 78 -6.17 -6.13 12.50
N THR A 79 -5.00 -5.71 12.03
CA THR A 79 -3.87 -5.32 12.88
C THR A 79 -4.25 -4.13 13.76
N TYR A 80 -4.91 -3.12 13.19
CA TYR A 80 -5.36 -1.93 13.95
C TYR A 80 -6.52 -2.18 14.91
N GLN A 81 -7.24 -3.30 14.78
CA GLN A 81 -8.26 -3.69 15.76
C GLN A 81 -7.65 -4.30 17.02
N VAL A 82 -6.47 -4.93 16.91
CA VAL A 82 -5.87 -5.71 18.00
C VAL A 82 -4.60 -5.07 18.56
N SER A 83 -4.08 -4.00 17.96
CA SER A 83 -2.83 -3.35 18.36
C SER A 83 -2.75 -1.89 17.91
N ASP A 84 -1.91 -1.11 18.60
CA ASP A 84 -1.76 0.32 18.35
C ASP A 84 -1.15 0.59 16.96
N MET A 85 -1.78 1.50 16.22
CA MET A 85 -1.32 1.95 14.90
C MET A 85 0.08 2.58 14.98
N SER A 86 0.41 3.30 16.05
CA SER A 86 1.69 4.00 16.23
C SER A 86 2.90 3.06 16.24
N GLN A 87 2.71 1.80 16.63
CA GLN A 87 3.76 0.78 16.63
C GLN A 87 3.68 -0.13 15.41
N THR A 88 2.48 -0.59 15.09
CA THR A 88 2.30 -1.57 14.01
C THR A 88 2.48 -0.94 12.63
N TYR A 89 2.19 0.35 12.44
CA TYR A 89 2.40 1.03 11.16
C TYR A 89 3.89 1.14 10.78
N PRO A 90 4.80 1.64 11.65
CA PRO A 90 6.23 1.59 11.37
C PRO A 90 6.76 0.19 11.13
N LEU A 91 6.27 -0.82 11.85
CA LEU A 91 6.68 -2.20 11.65
C LEU A 91 6.28 -2.71 10.26
N MET A 92 5.01 -2.54 9.87
CA MET A 92 4.49 -2.93 8.55
C MET A 92 5.25 -2.24 7.41
N ARG A 93 5.39 -0.91 7.48
CA ARG A 93 5.95 -0.09 6.40
C ARG A 93 7.47 -0.12 6.36
N GLY A 94 8.11 -0.36 7.50
CA GLY A 94 9.55 -0.36 7.63
C GLY A 94 10.20 -1.70 7.32
N THR A 95 9.55 -2.81 7.70
CA THR A 95 10.06 -4.16 7.39
C THR A 95 9.92 -4.47 5.89
N ALA A 96 8.93 -3.90 5.21
CA ALA A 96 8.71 -4.20 3.79
C ALA A 96 9.88 -3.78 2.86
N PRO A 97 10.46 -2.55 2.93
CA PRO A 97 11.66 -2.19 2.19
C PRO A 97 12.86 -3.12 2.43
N LEU A 98 13.05 -3.59 3.67
CA LEU A 98 14.10 -4.55 3.98
C LEU A 98 13.88 -5.88 3.24
N LEU A 99 12.65 -6.41 3.28
CA LEU A 99 12.30 -7.63 2.55
C LEU A 99 12.47 -7.46 1.04
N VAL A 100 12.02 -6.33 0.49
CA VAL A 100 12.20 -6.01 -0.94
C VAL A 100 13.68 -6.00 -1.30
N ALA A 101 14.53 -5.35 -0.50
CA ALA A 101 15.97 -5.28 -0.76
C ALA A 101 16.62 -6.67 -0.73
N ILE A 102 16.34 -7.48 0.30
CA ILE A 102 16.88 -8.83 0.44
C ILE A 102 16.45 -9.71 -0.75
N ILE A 103 15.16 -9.70 -1.08
CA ILE A 103 14.61 -10.54 -2.15
C ILE A 103 15.14 -10.08 -3.52
N SER A 104 15.24 -8.78 -3.75
CA SER A 104 15.75 -8.23 -5.01
C SER A 104 17.20 -8.64 -5.25
N VAL A 105 18.05 -8.56 -4.23
CA VAL A 105 19.45 -8.97 -4.33
C VAL A 105 19.59 -10.49 -4.47
N ALA A 106 18.89 -11.25 -3.64
CA ALA A 106 19.06 -12.70 -3.58
C ALA A 106 18.40 -13.45 -4.76
N PHE A 107 17.27 -12.97 -5.26
CA PHE A 107 16.46 -13.70 -6.26
C PHE A 107 16.27 -12.97 -7.59
N LEU A 108 16.35 -11.63 -7.62
CA LEU A 108 16.20 -10.86 -8.87
C LEU A 108 17.55 -10.46 -9.49
N GLY A 109 18.66 -10.71 -8.78
CA GLY A 109 20.01 -10.39 -9.27
C GLY A 109 20.37 -8.90 -9.24
N ASP A 110 19.58 -8.08 -8.53
CA ASP A 110 19.86 -6.66 -8.38
C ASP A 110 21.10 -6.43 -7.51
N THR A 111 21.87 -5.38 -7.82
CA THR A 111 23.02 -4.98 -6.99
C THR A 111 22.72 -3.69 -6.24
N LEU A 112 22.96 -3.70 -4.94
CA LEU A 112 22.79 -2.52 -4.07
C LEU A 112 24.16 -1.96 -3.70
N SER A 113 24.29 -0.63 -3.78
CA SER A 113 25.52 0.05 -3.35
C SER A 113 25.70 -0.06 -1.82
N PRO A 114 26.92 0.07 -1.29
CA PRO A 114 27.16 0.12 0.15
C PRO A 114 26.33 1.21 0.85
N LEU A 115 26.12 2.34 0.18
CA LEU A 115 25.30 3.44 0.70
C LEU A 115 23.81 3.05 0.80
N ALA A 116 23.29 2.26 -0.14
CA ALA A 116 21.93 1.74 -0.06
C ALA A 116 21.76 0.78 1.12
N TRP A 117 22.74 -0.10 1.35
CA TRP A 117 22.77 -0.98 2.53
C TRP A 117 22.83 -0.20 3.85
N LEU A 118 23.62 0.87 3.91
CA LEU A 118 23.65 1.76 5.07
C LEU A 118 22.27 2.38 5.33
N GLY A 119 21.60 2.88 4.29
CA GLY A 119 20.24 3.42 4.39
C GLY A 119 19.23 2.39 4.91
N ILE A 120 19.29 1.15 4.42
CA ILE A 120 18.45 0.05 4.92
C ILE A 120 18.76 -0.23 6.40
N GLY A 121 20.03 -0.25 6.79
CA GLY A 121 20.44 -0.43 8.19
C GLY A 121 19.87 0.64 9.13
N VAL A 122 19.90 1.91 8.69
CA VAL A 122 19.30 3.04 9.44
C VAL A 122 17.78 2.86 9.57
N ILE A 123 17.08 2.46 8.51
CA ILE A 123 15.65 2.18 8.55
C ILE A 123 15.33 1.06 9.55
N CYS A 124 16.07 -0.05 9.50
CA CYS A 124 15.93 -1.17 10.43
C CYS A 124 16.12 -0.75 11.88
N LEU A 125 17.17 0.03 12.16
CA LEU A 125 17.46 0.51 13.51
C LEU A 125 16.34 1.44 14.03
N ALA A 126 15.82 2.33 13.18
CA ALA A 126 14.71 3.21 13.54
C ALA A 126 13.43 2.42 13.88
N ILE A 127 13.12 1.35 13.11
CA ILE A 127 11.96 0.48 13.38
C ILE A 127 12.12 -0.27 14.69
N LEU A 128 13.31 -0.83 14.94
CA LEU A 128 13.61 -1.51 16.20
C LEU A 128 13.47 -0.55 17.38
N ALA A 129 14.03 0.67 17.28
CA ALA A 129 13.90 1.68 18.32
C ALA A 129 12.44 2.03 18.62
N MET A 130 11.59 2.16 17.60
CA MET A 130 10.15 2.38 17.77
C MET A 130 9.43 1.18 18.40
N ALA A 131 9.83 -0.04 18.04
CA ALA A 131 9.27 -1.26 18.62
C ALA A 131 9.60 -1.39 20.12
N PHE A 132 10.83 -1.05 20.52
CA PHE A 132 11.23 -1.05 21.93
C PHE A 132 10.60 0.08 22.77
N ASN A 133 10.31 1.23 22.15
CA ASN A 133 9.65 2.36 22.82
C ASN A 133 8.12 2.22 22.88
N GLY A 134 7.57 1.18 22.25
CA GLY A 134 6.15 0.89 22.21
C GLY A 134 5.64 0.22 23.49
N ARG A 135 4.51 0.70 24.05
CA ARG A 135 3.75 -0.04 25.09
C ARG A 135 3.38 -1.44 24.57
N ALA A 136 3.58 -2.48 25.39
CA ALA A 136 3.34 -3.90 25.09
C ALA A 136 2.33 -4.14 23.95
N SER A 137 2.86 -4.30 22.73
CA SER A 137 2.04 -4.71 21.60
C SER A 137 1.63 -6.17 21.79
N SER A 138 0.39 -6.50 21.48
CA SER A 138 -0.05 -7.90 21.51
C SER A 138 0.82 -8.71 20.55
N SER A 139 1.30 -9.87 20.97
CA SER A 139 2.05 -10.81 20.12
C SER A 139 1.30 -11.07 18.80
N GLN A 140 -0.03 -11.16 18.87
CA GLN A 140 -0.89 -11.29 17.69
C GLN A 140 -0.78 -10.09 16.72
N GLY A 141 -0.70 -8.86 17.23
CA GLY A 141 -0.55 -7.67 16.39
C GLY A 141 0.80 -7.57 15.73
N ILE A 142 1.87 -8.01 16.40
CA ILE A 142 3.21 -8.10 15.81
C ILE A 142 3.21 -9.10 14.66
N VAL A 143 2.64 -10.29 14.87
CA VAL A 143 2.55 -11.32 13.82
C VAL A 143 1.76 -10.78 12.63
N LEU A 144 0.59 -10.18 12.85
CA LEU A 144 -0.22 -9.61 11.77
C LEU A 144 0.51 -8.47 11.03
N ALA A 145 1.24 -7.61 11.74
CA ALA A 145 2.05 -6.56 11.14
C ALA A 145 3.19 -7.10 10.27
N LEU A 146 3.90 -8.13 10.74
CA LEU A 146 4.96 -8.79 9.97
C LEU A 146 4.40 -9.54 8.75
N THR A 147 3.29 -10.27 8.91
CA THR A 147 2.60 -10.89 7.77
C THR A 147 2.21 -9.82 6.76
N ASN A 148 1.67 -8.69 7.21
CA ASN A 148 1.31 -7.60 6.32
C ASN A 148 2.53 -6.98 5.61
N ALA A 149 3.68 -6.90 6.28
CA ALA A 149 4.93 -6.47 5.65
C ALA A 149 5.35 -7.39 4.49
N CYS A 150 5.13 -8.70 4.61
CA CYS A 150 5.36 -9.65 3.51
C CYS A 150 4.44 -9.38 2.31
N PHE A 151 3.16 -9.07 2.54
CA PHE A 151 2.26 -8.67 1.45
C PHE A 151 2.67 -7.36 0.80
N ILE A 152 3.14 -6.39 1.61
CA ILE A 152 3.68 -5.12 1.09
C ILE A 152 4.88 -5.38 0.19
N ALA A 153 5.85 -6.17 0.65
CA ALA A 153 7.01 -6.55 -0.14
C ALA A 153 6.62 -7.32 -1.41
N GLY A 154 5.68 -8.26 -1.29
CA GLY A 154 5.17 -9.06 -2.40
C GLY A 154 4.58 -8.21 -3.51
N TYR A 155 3.59 -7.34 -3.22
CA TYR A 155 3.01 -6.51 -4.27
C TYR A 155 4.05 -5.51 -4.82
N THR A 156 4.98 -5.01 -3.99
CA THR A 156 6.02 -4.08 -4.44
C THR A 156 6.98 -4.73 -5.45
N LEU A 157 7.38 -5.99 -5.22
CA LEU A 157 8.24 -6.74 -6.14
C LEU A 157 7.50 -7.13 -7.42
N VAL A 158 6.23 -7.52 -7.29
CA VAL A 158 5.35 -7.84 -8.42
C VAL A 158 5.15 -6.59 -9.28
N ASP A 159 4.84 -5.45 -8.68
CA ASP A 159 4.68 -4.16 -9.39
C ASP A 159 5.99 -3.72 -10.03
N GLY A 160 7.12 -3.83 -9.32
CA GLY A 160 8.43 -3.48 -9.87
C GLY A 160 8.77 -4.32 -11.12
N THR A 161 8.42 -5.61 -11.11
CA THR A 161 8.61 -6.49 -12.27
C THR A 161 7.58 -6.22 -13.38
N GLY A 162 6.32 -6.01 -13.01
CA GLY A 162 5.23 -5.69 -13.93
C GLY A 162 5.47 -4.39 -14.69
N VAL A 163 5.94 -3.33 -14.02
CA VAL A 163 6.32 -2.05 -14.64
C VAL A 163 7.42 -2.25 -15.67
N ARG A 164 8.47 -3.03 -15.35
CA ARG A 164 9.57 -3.32 -16.28
C ARG A 164 9.11 -4.05 -17.54
N LEU A 165 8.14 -4.96 -17.40
CA LEU A 165 7.55 -5.70 -18.52
C LEU A 165 6.50 -4.90 -19.29
N SER A 166 5.88 -3.91 -18.66
CA SER A 166 4.75 -3.17 -19.22
C SER A 166 5.12 -2.21 -20.34
N GLU A 167 6.41 -1.88 -20.50
CA GLU A 167 6.94 -0.84 -21.41
C GLU A 167 6.42 0.60 -21.12
N THR A 168 5.52 0.78 -20.15
CA THR A 168 4.91 2.06 -19.78
C THR A 168 4.66 2.16 -18.29
N ALA A 169 5.54 2.86 -17.58
CA ALA A 169 5.38 3.09 -16.14
C ALA A 169 4.09 3.87 -15.81
N LEU A 170 3.71 4.83 -16.66
CA LEU A 170 2.48 5.61 -16.49
C LEU A 170 1.23 4.74 -16.65
N GLY A 171 1.17 3.96 -17.74
CA GLY A 171 0.03 3.08 -18.03
C GLY A 171 -0.18 2.03 -16.94
N TYR A 172 0.91 1.36 -16.55
CA TYR A 172 0.85 0.37 -15.47
C TYR A 172 0.35 0.98 -14.15
N THR A 173 0.89 2.15 -13.77
CA THR A 173 0.51 2.84 -12.53
C THR A 173 -0.97 3.24 -12.52
N LEU A 174 -1.49 3.76 -13.64
CA LEU A 174 -2.91 4.14 -13.74
C LEU A 174 -3.81 2.92 -13.64
N TRP A 175 -3.46 1.81 -14.30
CA TRP A 175 -4.19 0.55 -14.16
C TRP A 175 -4.17 0.02 -12.72
N THR A 176 -3.03 0.08 -12.03
CA THR A 176 -2.92 -0.32 -10.62
C THR A 176 -3.78 0.55 -9.71
N PHE A 177 -3.79 1.87 -9.89
CA PHE A 177 -4.65 2.76 -9.10
C PHE A 177 -6.14 2.52 -9.35
N PHE A 178 -6.52 2.34 -10.61
CA PHE A 178 -7.90 2.02 -10.97
C PHE A 178 -8.35 0.68 -10.36
N MET A 179 -7.56 -0.37 -10.55
CA MET A 179 -7.85 -1.70 -10.01
C MET A 179 -7.88 -1.70 -8.49
N ASN A 180 -6.91 -1.09 -7.81
CA ASN A 180 -6.92 -1.00 -6.35
C ASN A 180 -8.17 -0.28 -5.84
N GLY A 181 -8.48 0.91 -6.35
CA GLY A 181 -9.67 1.63 -5.91
C GLY A 181 -10.96 0.85 -6.14
N PHE A 182 -11.07 0.15 -7.28
CA PHE A 182 -12.19 -0.74 -7.57
C PHE A 182 -12.25 -1.94 -6.61
N CYS A 183 -11.14 -2.66 -6.41
CA CYS A 183 -10.99 -3.78 -5.46
C CYS A 183 -11.38 -3.33 -4.03
N LEU A 184 -10.93 -2.15 -3.59
CA LEU A 184 -11.19 -1.59 -2.27
C LEU A 184 -12.65 -1.16 -2.08
N LEU A 185 -13.24 -0.51 -3.09
CA LEU A 185 -14.67 -0.16 -3.08
C LEU A 185 -15.52 -1.43 -3.01
N GLY A 186 -15.21 -2.45 -3.82
CA GLY A 186 -15.88 -3.74 -3.78
C GLY A 186 -15.80 -4.39 -2.40
N TRP A 187 -14.62 -4.40 -1.78
CA TRP A 187 -14.44 -4.91 -0.42
C TRP A 187 -15.24 -4.10 0.60
N ALA A 188 -15.19 -2.76 0.57
CA ALA A 188 -15.91 -1.90 1.50
C ALA A 188 -17.42 -2.13 1.43
N MET A 189 -17.95 -2.30 0.21
CA MET A 189 -19.36 -2.60 -0.04
C MET A 189 -19.77 -3.97 0.51
N ILE A 190 -18.90 -4.98 0.46
CA ILE A 190 -19.15 -6.32 1.00
C ILE A 190 -19.03 -6.34 2.54
N ALA A 191 -17.94 -5.80 3.08
CA ALA A 191 -17.63 -5.80 4.50
C ALA A 191 -18.63 -4.98 5.32
N ARG A 192 -19.20 -3.91 4.75
CA ARG A 192 -20.21 -3.05 5.42
C ARG A 192 -21.65 -3.33 5.01
N ARG A 193 -21.96 -4.42 4.29
CA ARG A 193 -23.37 -4.81 3.97
C ARG A 193 -24.32 -4.76 5.19
N PRO A 194 -23.92 -5.16 6.42
CA PRO A 194 -24.82 -5.09 7.58
C PRO A 194 -25.14 -3.65 8.03
N GLN A 195 -24.16 -2.74 7.98
CA GLN A 195 -24.31 -1.33 8.41
C GLN A 195 -25.06 -0.50 7.37
N VAL A 196 -24.81 -0.74 6.08
CA VAL A 196 -25.57 -0.10 4.98
C VAL A 196 -27.02 -0.58 5.02
N ARG A 197 -27.27 -1.86 5.29
CA ARG A 197 -28.64 -2.39 5.49
C ARG A 197 -29.33 -1.80 6.72
N SER A 198 -28.63 -1.53 7.83
CA SER A 198 -29.26 -0.92 9.00
C SER A 198 -29.59 0.55 8.77
N SER A 199 -28.71 1.32 8.11
CA SER A 199 -28.98 2.72 7.75
C SER A 199 -30.09 2.85 6.71
N LEU A 200 -30.16 1.95 5.71
CA LEU A 200 -31.28 1.90 4.77
C LEU A 200 -32.59 1.53 5.47
N ARG A 201 -32.57 0.58 6.42
CA ARG A 201 -33.78 0.24 7.22
C ARG A 201 -34.23 1.36 8.16
N GLN A 202 -33.31 2.20 8.64
CA GLN A 202 -33.65 3.35 9.49
C GLN A 202 -34.18 4.53 8.67
N ASN A 203 -33.67 4.76 7.46
CA ASN A 203 -34.13 5.83 6.59
C ASN A 203 -35.38 5.47 5.77
N TRP A 204 -35.73 4.19 5.60
CA TRP A 204 -36.98 3.75 4.96
C TRP A 204 -38.20 3.81 5.91
N LYS A 205 -38.01 4.10 7.19
CA LYS A 205 -39.11 4.26 8.17
C LYS A 205 -39.51 5.72 8.40
N LYS A 206 -39.03 6.65 7.58
CA LYS A 206 -39.55 8.02 7.45
C LYS A 206 -40.16 8.19 6.08
#